data_AF-D5RI25-F1
#
_entry.id   AF-D5RI25-F1
#
_cell.length_a   1.000
_cell.length_b   1.000
_cell.length_c   1.000
_cell.angle_alpha   90.00
_cell.angle_beta   90.00
_cell.angle_gamma   90.00
#
_symmetry.space_group_name_H-M   'P 1'
#
loop_
_entity.id
_entity.type
_entity.pdbx_description
1 polymer ?
#
loop_
_entity_poly.entity_id
_entity_poly.type
_entity_poly.pdbx_seq_one_letter_code
_entity_poly.pdbx_strand_id
1 'polypeptide(L)' 'MFRRPLLLLLVILLLAALGGLVVLGAFPPPANQAPVERVLPNERFGTR' A
#
# COMPACT_ATOMS: atom_id res chain seq x y z
N MET A 1 -35.50 -16.49 1.28
CA MET A 1 -34.89 -16.45 -0.07
C MET A 1 -34.66 -15.00 -0.47
N PHE A 2 -33.41 -14.61 -0.73
CA PHE A 2 -33.09 -13.26 -1.21
C PHE A 2 -33.73 -13.05 -2.58
N ARG A 3 -34.71 -12.15 -2.65
CA ARG A 3 -35.47 -11.87 -3.88
C ARG A 3 -34.65 -11.16 -4.96
N ARG A 4 -33.42 -10.72 -4.63
CA ARG A 4 -32.52 -9.97 -5.51
C ARG A 4 -31.08 -10.44 -5.32
N PRO A 5 -30.69 -11.59 -5.88
CA PRO A 5 -29.37 -12.18 -5.67
C PRO A 5 -28.24 -11.27 -6.17
N LEU A 6 -28.46 -10.54 -7.27
CA LEU A 6 -27.48 -9.58 -7.81
C LEU A 6 -27.21 -8.41 -6.84
N LEU A 7 -28.24 -7.93 -6.16
CA LEU A 7 -28.11 -6.83 -5.21
C LEU A 7 -27.33 -7.28 -3.97
N LEU A 8 -27.55 -8.52 -3.52
CA LEU A 8 -26.76 -9.13 -2.46
C LEU A 8 -25.28 -9.29 -2.87
N LEU A 9 -25.02 -9.74 -4.10
CA LEU A 9 -23.65 -9.86 -4.62
C LEU A 9 -22.94 -8.50 -4.63
N LEU A 10 -23.63 -7.44 -5.09
CA LEU A 10 -23.08 -6.08 -5.12
C LEU A 10 -22.71 -5.59 -3.72
N VAL A 11 -23.57 -5.83 -2.72
CA VAL A 11 -23.30 -5.46 -1.32
C VAL A 11 -22.09 -6.21 -0.78
N ILE A 12 -21.98 -7.52 -1.06
CA ILE A 12 -20.82 -8.32 -0.64
C ILE A 12 -19.53 -7.76 -1.26
N LEU A 13 -19.55 -7.45 -2.56
CA LEU A 13 -18.41 -6.85 -3.26
C LEU A 13 -18.00 -5.51 -2.65
N LEU A 14 -18.97 -4.64 -2.33
CA LEU A 14 -18.72 -3.37 -1.67
C LEU A 14 -18.10 -3.55 -0.28
N LEU A 15 -18.64 -4.46 0.53
CA LEU A 15 -18.10 -4.76 1.86
C LEU A 15 -16.69 -5.34 1.78
N ALA A 16 -16.42 -6.22 0.82
CA ALA A 16 -15.09 -6.76 0.59
C ALA A 16 -14.09 -5.67 0.18
N ALA A 17 -14.47 -4.76 -0.71
CA ALA A 17 -13.63 -3.66 -1.14
C ALA A 17 -13.33 -2.68 0.01
N LEU A 18 -14.35 -2.28 0.77
CA LEU A 18 -14.20 -1.42 1.94
C LEU A 18 -13.34 -2.08 3.02
N GLY A 19 -13.58 -3.36 3.31
CA GLY A 19 -12.78 -4.14 4.24
C GLY A 19 -11.32 -4.22 3.81
N GLY A 20 -11.06 -4.48 2.53
CA GLY A 20 -9.71 -4.50 1.96
C GLY A 20 -8.98 -3.17 2.11
N LEU A 21 -9.66 -2.04 1.83
CA LEU A 21 -9.09 -0.70 2.01
C LEU A 21 -8.78 -0.38 3.47
N VAL A 22 -9.68 -0.74 4.40
CA VAL A 22 -9.45 -0.57 5.83
C VAL A 22 -8.24 -1.39 6.29
N VAL A 23 -8.11 -2.63 5.84
CA VAL A 23 -6.96 -3.50 6.18
C VAL A 23 -5.66 -2.93 5.63
N LEU A 24 -5.62 -2.51 4.36
CA LEU A 24 -4.43 -1.92 3.74
C LEU A 24 -3.99 -0.62 4.43
N GLY A 25 -4.97 0.21 4.84
CA GLY A 25 -4.68 1.46 5.55
C GLY A 25 -4.22 1.24 7.00
N ALA A 26 -4.83 0.30 7.72
CA ALA A 26 -4.49 0.00 9.11
C ALA A 26 -3.20 -0.83 9.24
N PHE A 27 -2.93 -1.71 8.28
CA PHE A 27 -1.79 -2.62 8.25
C PHE A 27 -1.04 -2.46 6.92
N PRO A 28 -0.28 -1.37 6.76
CA PRO A 28 0.50 -1.18 5.54
C PRO A 28 1.51 -2.33 5.39
N PRO A 29 1.72 -2.84 4.15
CA PRO A 29 2.71 -3.86 3.92
C PRO A 29 4.11 -3.33 4.27
N PRO A 30 5.03 -4.21 4.72
CA PRO A 30 6.39 -3.79 5.06
C PRO A 30 7.06 -3.16 3.83
N ALA A 31 7.57 -1.94 3.98
CA ALA A 31 8.32 -1.27 2.94
C ALA A 31 9.67 -1.98 2.75
N ASN A 32 10.03 -2.27 1.50
CA ASN A 32 11.32 -2.86 1.19
C ASN A 32 12.40 -1.78 1.32
N GLN A 33 13.19 -1.83 2.39
CA GLN A 33 14.25 -0.86 2.64
C GLN A 33 15.49 -1.24 1.82
N ALA A 34 15.57 -0.74 0.59
CA ALA A 34 16.79 -0.86 -0.18
C ALA A 34 17.89 0.05 0.42
N PRO A 35 19.14 -0.41 0.55
CA PRO A 35 20.26 0.44 0.90
C PRO A 35 20.37 1.57 -0.13
N VAL A 36 20.19 2.82 0.30
CA VAL A 36 20.43 3.96 -0.57
C VAL A 36 21.94 4.15 -0.66
N GLU A 37 22.51 3.83 -1.82
CA GLU A 37 23.90 4.18 -2.13
C GLU A 37 24.04 5.70 -2.10
N ARG A 38 24.52 6.22 -0.97
CA ARG A 38 24.90 7.62 -0.84
C ARG A 38 26.25 7.78 -1.51
N VAL A 39 26.25 8.04 -2.81
CA VAL A 39 27.44 8.53 -3.50
C VAL A 39 27.73 9.92 -2.93
N LEU A 40 28.65 10.01 -1.96
CA LEU A 40 29.14 11.31 -1.51
C LEU A 40 29.88 11.95 -2.69
N PRO A 41 29.48 13.15 -3.14
CA PRO A 41 30.23 13.85 -4.18
C PRO A 41 31.61 14.20 -3.62
N ASN A 42 32.64 13.52 -4.13
CA ASN A 42 34.05 13.75 -3.76
C ASN A 42 34.51 15.19 -4.08
N GLU A 43 33.75 15.93 -4.89
CA GLU A 43 34.03 17.31 -5.28
C GLU A 43 33.97 18.32 -4.13
N ARG A 44 33.35 17.96 -2.99
CA ARG A 44 33.20 18.88 -1.84
C ARG A 44 34.32 18.80 -0.80
N PHE A 45 35.18 17.79 -0.86
CA PHE A 45 36.25 17.60 0.12
C PHE A 45 37.62 17.74 -0.55
N GLY A 46 37.92 18.94 -1.05
CA GLY A 46 39.27 19.29 -1.47
C GLY A 46 40.19 19.43 -0.25
N THR A 47 41.06 18.45 -0.01
CA THR A 47 42.23 18.60 0.87
C THR A 47 43.23 19.52 0.19
N ARG A 48 43.36 20.74 0.72
CA ARG A 48 44.47 21.64 0.40
C ARG A 48 45.70 21.27 1.21
#